data_AF-A0AAV6B6H4-F1
#
_entry.id   AF-A0AAV6B6H4-F1
#
_cell.length_a   1.000
_cell.length_b   1.000
_cell.length_c   1.000
_cell.angle_alpha   90.00
_cell.angle_beta   90.00
_cell.angle_gamma   90.00
#
_symmetry.space_group_name_H-M   'P 1'
#
loop_
_entity.id
_entity.type
_entity.pdbx_description
1 polymer ?
#
loop_
_entity_poly.entity_id
_entity_poly.type
_entity_poly.pdbx_seq_one_letter_code
_entity_poly.pdbx_strand_id
1 'polypeptide(L)'
;MEFSRSLIKRVVCTVLAVPMLGFAFLSSAEADAAIIPAPSMAPKGGVFASEVLVTLSGAAQEIRYTTDGSEPGTNSLLYSTPFAVTHSLLLKARAFASPTNGSDAVSAVFTLLDTNVASFNSTLPLVVINTFGNAIPAPTNASLWMQVINAPSGQRATLTNAAEFSGRVKLKPRGFTSLRYPKRSYT
;
A
#
# COMPACT_ATOMS: atom_id res chain seq x y z
N MET A 1 10.20 32.15 -9.97
CA MET A 1 9.53 30.83 -9.86
C MET A 1 10.62 29.79 -9.73
N GLU A 2 11.03 29.55 -8.48
CA GLU A 2 12.18 28.75 -8.09
C GLU A 2 11.94 27.24 -8.25
N PHE A 3 12.87 26.57 -8.93
CA PHE A 3 13.07 25.13 -8.83
C PHE A 3 14.08 24.87 -7.69
N SER A 4 13.58 24.58 -6.50
CA SER A 4 14.39 24.10 -5.38
C SER A 4 14.79 22.64 -5.62
N ARG A 5 16.04 22.40 -6.00
CA ARG A 5 16.69 21.08 -5.94
C ARG A 5 17.65 21.10 -4.74
N SER A 6 17.19 20.60 -3.61
CA SER A 6 18.00 20.52 -2.40
C SER A 6 18.77 19.20 -2.31
N LEU A 7 19.95 19.31 -1.69
CA LEU A 7 20.66 18.27 -0.93
C LEU A 7 21.41 17.18 -1.71
N ILE A 8 22.44 17.60 -2.46
CA ILE A 8 23.64 16.78 -2.63
C ILE A 8 24.59 17.10 -1.46
N LYS A 9 24.76 16.10 -0.61
CA LYS A 9 25.69 16.01 0.52
C LYS A 9 27.06 16.56 0.15
N ARG A 10 27.48 17.66 0.78
CA ARG A 10 28.90 18.03 0.90
C ARG A 10 29.28 17.88 2.35
N VAL A 11 29.84 16.72 2.67
CA VAL A 11 30.65 16.53 3.89
C VAL A 11 31.86 17.45 3.73
N VAL A 12 31.75 18.66 4.25
CA VAL A 12 32.88 19.58 4.38
C VAL A 12 33.54 19.23 5.71
N CYS A 13 34.50 18.31 5.64
CA CYS A 13 35.44 18.07 6.72
C CYS A 13 36.58 19.11 6.59
N THR A 14 36.37 20.32 7.11
CA THR A 14 37.46 21.29 7.31
C THR A 14 38.25 20.87 8.55
N VAL A 15 39.32 20.12 8.33
CA VAL A 15 40.33 19.82 9.36
C VAL A 15 41.25 21.04 9.46
N LEU A 16 41.05 21.87 10.49
CA LEU A 16 42.03 22.86 10.92
C LEU A 16 42.90 22.22 12.01
N ALA A 17 44.18 22.09 11.69
CA ALA A 17 45.19 21.44 12.51
C ALA A 17 45.35 22.12 13.89
N VAL A 18 45.18 21.35 14.96
CA VAL A 18 45.62 21.71 16.31
C VAL A 18 46.57 20.60 16.80
N PRO A 19 47.84 20.88 17.08
CA PRO A 19 48.76 19.88 17.60
C PRO A 19 48.79 19.96 19.12
N MET A 20 48.34 18.94 19.84
CA MET A 20 48.97 18.44 21.07
C MET A 20 48.19 17.25 21.66
N LEU A 21 48.95 16.20 21.99
CA LEU A 21 48.62 15.04 22.83
C LEU A 21 47.29 14.30 22.55
N GLY A 22 47.42 13.21 21.78
CA GLY A 22 46.81 11.93 22.15
C GLY A 22 45.30 11.89 22.35
N PHE A 23 44.52 12.44 21.43
CA PHE A 23 43.09 12.15 21.36
C PHE A 23 42.89 10.99 20.36
N ALA A 24 42.58 9.80 20.88
CA ALA A 24 42.17 8.69 20.04
C ALA A 24 40.90 9.11 19.30
N PHE A 25 41.01 9.31 17.98
CA PHE A 25 39.86 9.49 17.11
C PHE A 25 39.10 8.16 17.12
N LEU A 26 38.13 8.04 18.01
CA LEU A 26 37.17 6.96 17.97
C LEU A 26 36.34 7.21 16.71
N SER A 27 36.74 6.57 15.61
CA SER A 27 35.94 6.53 14.39
C SER A 27 34.61 5.89 14.77
N SER A 28 33.58 6.72 14.85
CA SER A 28 32.21 6.27 14.78
C SER A 28 32.10 5.57 13.44
N ALA A 29 32.13 4.23 13.43
CA ALA A 29 31.62 3.48 12.30
C ALA A 29 30.14 3.85 12.23
N GLU A 30 29.81 4.82 11.37
CA GLU A 30 28.45 5.02 10.93
C GLU A 30 28.03 3.65 10.40
N ALA A 31 27.16 2.97 11.15
CA ALA A 31 26.57 1.74 10.68
C ALA A 31 25.84 2.12 9.40
N ASP A 32 26.49 1.88 8.26
CA ASP A 32 25.88 1.91 6.96
C ASP A 32 24.76 0.89 7.05
N ALA A 33 23.55 1.38 7.32
CA ALA A 33 22.39 0.54 7.47
C ALA A 33 22.24 -0.14 6.12
N ALA A 34 22.70 -1.39 6.03
CA ALA A 34 22.68 -2.16 4.80
C ALA A 34 21.29 -2.03 4.20
N ILE A 35 21.21 -1.39 3.04
CA ILE A 35 19.93 -1.04 2.42
C ILE A 35 19.31 -2.35 1.95
N ILE A 36 18.24 -2.76 2.63
CA ILE A 36 17.54 -4.00 2.30
C ILE A 36 16.58 -3.70 1.15
N PRO A 37 16.66 -4.42 0.01
CA PRO A 37 15.69 -4.25 -1.06
C PRO A 37 14.29 -4.63 -0.57
N ALA A 38 13.28 -3.87 -0.99
CA ALA A 38 11.89 -4.19 -0.70
C ALA A 38 11.52 -5.57 -1.28
N PRO A 39 10.69 -6.36 -0.59
CA PRO A 39 10.26 -7.65 -1.09
C PRO A 39 9.40 -7.46 -2.34
N SER A 40 9.53 -8.39 -3.30
CA SER A 40 8.65 -8.48 -4.45
C SER A 40 7.41 -9.32 -4.09
N MET A 41 6.27 -8.89 -4.62
CA MET A 41 4.97 -9.51 -4.40
C MET A 41 4.36 -9.88 -5.75
N ALA A 42 3.90 -11.11 -5.87
CA ALA A 42 3.18 -11.60 -7.04
C ALA A 42 1.89 -12.31 -6.60
N PRO A 43 0.73 -11.95 -7.19
CA PRO A 43 0.52 -10.83 -8.12
C PRO A 43 0.61 -9.46 -7.42
N LYS A 44 0.76 -8.38 -8.21
CA LYS A 44 0.90 -6.99 -7.70
C LYS A 44 -0.41 -6.38 -7.18
N GLY A 45 -1.36 -7.21 -6.76
CA GLY A 45 -2.75 -6.82 -6.49
C GLY A 45 -3.57 -6.66 -7.77
N GLY A 46 -4.84 -6.34 -7.60
CA GLY A 46 -5.80 -6.24 -8.69
C GLY A 46 -7.22 -6.62 -8.26
N VAL A 47 -8.07 -6.71 -9.27
CA VAL A 47 -9.45 -7.17 -9.14
C VAL A 47 -9.51 -8.63 -9.58
N PHE A 48 -10.11 -9.49 -8.77
CA PHE A 48 -10.14 -10.94 -8.99
C PHE A 48 -11.55 -11.49 -8.81
N ALA A 49 -11.92 -12.52 -9.56
CA ALA A 49 -13.23 -13.19 -9.47
C ALA A 49 -13.16 -14.54 -8.74
N SER A 50 -11.96 -15.01 -8.42
CA SER A 50 -11.68 -16.27 -7.73
C SER A 50 -10.57 -16.08 -6.70
N GLU A 51 -10.30 -17.11 -5.90
CA GLU A 51 -9.14 -17.12 -5.02
C GLU A 51 -7.83 -16.92 -5.78
N VAL A 52 -6.87 -16.26 -5.12
CA VAL A 52 -5.57 -15.93 -5.70
C VAL A 52 -4.48 -16.34 -4.73
N LEU A 53 -3.49 -17.08 -5.22
CA LEU A 53 -2.31 -17.40 -4.46
C LEU A 53 -1.33 -16.21 -4.48
N VAL A 54 -0.95 -15.73 -3.31
CA VAL A 54 0.04 -14.65 -3.17
C VAL A 54 1.38 -15.23 -2.73
N THR A 55 2.40 -14.87 -3.49
CA THR A 55 3.80 -15.20 -3.21
C THR A 55 4.59 -13.94 -2.89
N LEU A 56 5.34 -13.97 -1.80
CA LEU A 56 6.34 -12.96 -1.43
C LEU A 56 7.73 -13.52 -1.62
N SER A 57 8.62 -12.74 -2.22
CA SER A 57 10.03 -13.10 -2.39
C SER A 57 10.93 -11.91 -2.10
N GLY A 58 12.10 -12.15 -1.54
CA GLY A 58 13.05 -11.09 -1.20
C GLY A 58 14.38 -11.67 -0.73
N ALA A 59 15.42 -10.84 -0.76
CA ALA A 59 16.77 -11.23 -0.33
C ALA A 59 16.97 -11.20 1.20
N ALA A 60 15.94 -10.84 1.96
CA ALA A 60 16.03 -10.70 3.41
C ALA A 60 15.81 -12.02 4.14
N GLN A 61 16.31 -12.08 5.38
CA GLN A 61 16.11 -13.25 6.25
C GLN A 61 14.65 -13.44 6.64
N GLU A 62 13.91 -12.35 6.90
CA GLU A 62 12.53 -12.42 7.34
C GLU A 62 11.66 -11.47 6.53
N ILE A 63 10.56 -11.97 5.98
CA ILE A 63 9.52 -11.14 5.35
C ILE A 63 8.30 -11.19 6.26
N ARG A 64 7.85 -10.04 6.75
CA ARG A 64 6.61 -9.93 7.55
C ARG A 64 5.54 -9.19 6.78
N TYR A 65 4.28 -9.54 7.04
CA TYR A 65 3.14 -8.96 6.34
C TYR A 65 1.93 -8.72 7.24
N THR A 66 1.05 -7.86 6.75
CA THR A 66 -0.23 -7.49 7.36
C THR A 66 -1.31 -7.47 6.28
N THR A 67 -2.49 -8.01 6.60
CA THR A 67 -3.63 -8.09 5.67
C THR A 67 -4.67 -6.99 5.88
N ASP A 68 -4.54 -6.22 6.95
CA ASP A 68 -5.40 -5.08 7.31
C ASP A 68 -4.89 -3.74 6.76
N GLY A 69 -3.72 -3.75 6.12
CA GLY A 69 -3.07 -2.55 5.60
C GLY A 69 -2.38 -1.68 6.66
N SER A 70 -2.22 -2.18 7.89
CA SER A 70 -1.35 -1.58 8.91
C SER A 70 0.13 -1.73 8.54
N GLU A 71 1.01 -0.95 9.14
CA GLU A 71 2.45 -1.05 8.88
C GLU A 71 3.01 -2.35 9.48
N PRO A 72 3.64 -3.23 8.69
CA PRO A 72 4.25 -4.44 9.22
C PRO A 72 5.41 -4.10 10.15
N GLY A 73 5.35 -4.62 11.38
CA GLY A 73 6.41 -4.52 12.38
C GLY A 73 6.97 -5.88 12.75
N THR A 74 7.87 -5.93 13.74
CA THR A 74 8.51 -7.17 14.21
C THR A 74 7.52 -8.19 14.79
N ASN A 75 6.34 -7.72 15.24
CA ASN A 75 5.27 -8.58 15.77
C ASN A 75 4.25 -9.01 14.71
N SER A 76 4.41 -8.59 13.45
CA SER A 76 3.53 -9.01 12.35
C SER A 76 3.81 -10.44 11.90
N LEU A 77 2.87 -11.02 11.14
CA LEU A 77 2.94 -12.40 10.68
C LEU A 77 4.18 -12.61 9.79
N LEU A 78 4.93 -13.66 10.07
CA LEU A 78 6.07 -14.09 9.26
C LEU A 78 5.58 -14.85 8.03
N TYR A 79 6.07 -14.48 6.86
CA TYR A 79 5.82 -15.20 5.62
C TYR A 79 6.74 -16.43 5.52
N SER A 80 6.15 -17.61 5.40
CA SER A 80 6.87 -18.88 5.24
C SER A 80 6.41 -19.67 4.01
N THR A 81 5.12 -19.58 3.67
CA THR A 81 4.51 -20.29 2.55
C THR A 81 3.55 -19.37 1.80
N PRO A 82 3.32 -19.60 0.49
CA PRO A 82 2.29 -18.90 -0.25
C PRO A 82 0.91 -19.09 0.40
N PHE A 83 0.11 -18.03 0.45
CA PHE A 83 -1.23 -18.07 1.04
C PHE A 83 -2.29 -17.63 0.03
N ALA A 84 -3.48 -18.21 0.16
CA ALA A 84 -4.62 -17.87 -0.70
C ALA A 84 -5.37 -16.65 -0.14
N VAL A 85 -5.67 -15.69 -1.03
CA VAL A 85 -6.53 -14.55 -0.75
C VAL A 85 -7.95 -14.89 -1.21
N THR A 86 -8.86 -14.97 -0.23
CA THR A 86 -10.26 -15.39 -0.42
C THR A 86 -11.27 -14.26 -0.23
N HIS A 87 -10.80 -13.05 0.09
CA HIS A 87 -11.63 -11.88 0.32
C HIS A 87 -10.85 -10.60 -0.03
N SER A 88 -11.58 -9.49 -0.13
CA SER A 88 -10.97 -8.18 -0.39
C SER A 88 -10.11 -7.72 0.79
N LEU A 89 -8.83 -7.45 0.56
CA LEU A 89 -7.91 -7.02 1.61
C LEU A 89 -6.79 -6.09 1.09
N LEU A 90 -6.14 -5.38 2.01
CA LEU A 90 -4.98 -4.55 1.73
C LEU A 90 -3.75 -5.23 2.31
N LEU A 91 -2.94 -5.83 1.45
CA LEU A 91 -1.73 -6.53 1.84
C LEU A 91 -0.56 -5.55 1.89
N LYS A 92 0.14 -5.50 3.02
CA LYS A 92 1.43 -4.83 3.13
C LYS A 92 2.49 -5.82 3.57
N ALA A 93 3.66 -5.77 2.95
CA ALA A 93 4.78 -6.64 3.29
C ALA A 93 6.06 -5.81 3.43
N ARG A 94 6.94 -6.24 4.33
CA ARG A 94 8.22 -5.61 4.59
C ARG A 94 9.26 -6.67 4.90
N ALA A 95 10.45 -6.47 4.36
CA ALA A 95 11.60 -7.31 4.61
C ALA A 95 12.40 -6.78 5.80
N PHE A 96 12.83 -7.66 6.69
CA PHE A 96 13.62 -7.36 7.87
C PHE A 96 14.95 -8.12 7.81
N ALA A 97 16.06 -7.41 8.02
CA ALA A 97 17.36 -8.05 8.26
C ALA A 97 17.67 -8.11 9.76
N SER A 98 17.10 -7.19 10.55
CA SER A 98 17.11 -7.21 12.00
C SER A 98 15.84 -6.53 12.54
N PRO A 99 15.53 -6.62 13.85
CA PRO A 99 14.35 -5.98 14.44
C PRO A 99 14.32 -4.45 14.27
N THR A 100 15.47 -3.82 14.05
CA THR A 100 15.64 -2.36 13.90
C THR A 100 15.98 -1.95 12.47
N ASN A 101 16.33 -2.89 11.58
CA ASN A 101 16.66 -2.63 10.17
C ASN A 101 15.74 -3.41 9.23
N GLY A 102 14.88 -2.69 8.50
CA GLY A 102 13.95 -3.26 7.53
C GLY A 102 13.78 -2.38 6.30
N SER A 103 13.45 -2.99 5.17
CA SER A 103 13.22 -2.35 3.87
C SER A 103 12.04 -1.37 3.89
N ASP A 104 11.80 -0.68 2.77
CA ASP A 104 10.50 -0.05 2.54
C ASP A 104 9.38 -1.10 2.46
N ALA A 105 8.18 -0.71 2.87
CA ALA A 105 7.01 -1.58 2.78
C ALA A 105 6.40 -1.55 1.37
N VAL A 106 6.19 -2.72 0.79
CA VAL A 106 5.41 -2.89 -0.43
C VAL A 106 3.94 -3.08 -0.06
N SER A 107 3.04 -2.50 -0.84
CA SER A 107 1.60 -2.61 -0.65
C SER A 107 0.90 -3.07 -1.92
N ALA A 108 -0.06 -3.97 -1.79
CA ALA A 108 -0.93 -4.42 -2.87
C ALA A 108 -2.36 -4.54 -2.38
N VAL A 109 -3.30 -4.20 -3.26
CA VAL A 109 -4.73 -4.23 -2.96
C VAL A 109 -5.35 -5.39 -3.72
N PHE A 110 -6.11 -6.20 -3.02
CA PHE A 110 -6.88 -7.29 -3.60
C PHE A 110 -8.36 -6.98 -3.44
N THR A 111 -9.06 -6.84 -4.56
CA THR A 111 -10.52 -6.66 -4.58
C THR A 111 -11.15 -7.91 -5.17
N LEU A 112 -11.89 -8.66 -4.35
CA LEU A 112 -12.68 -9.80 -4.80
C LEU A 112 -14.02 -9.30 -5.36
N LEU A 113 -14.34 -9.69 -6.59
CA LEU A 113 -15.63 -9.48 -7.22
C LEU A 113 -16.58 -10.63 -6.90
N ASP A 114 -17.84 -10.28 -6.73
CA ASP A 114 -18.91 -11.26 -6.78
C ASP A 114 -19.04 -11.78 -8.22
N THR A 115 -19.30 -13.09 -8.36
CA THR A 115 -19.44 -13.75 -9.67
C THR A 115 -20.54 -13.12 -10.52
N ASN A 116 -21.58 -12.56 -9.91
CA ASN A 116 -22.69 -11.90 -10.61
C ASN A 116 -22.31 -10.57 -11.27
N VAL A 117 -21.22 -9.94 -10.82
CA VAL A 117 -20.74 -8.67 -11.40
C VAL A 117 -19.48 -8.84 -12.24
N ALA A 118 -18.88 -10.03 -12.30
CA ALA A 118 -17.65 -10.27 -13.04
C ALA A 118 -17.75 -9.95 -14.54
N SER A 119 -18.94 -10.15 -15.15
CA SER A 119 -19.20 -9.82 -16.57
C SER A 119 -19.72 -8.40 -16.80
N PHE A 120 -19.89 -7.62 -15.73
CA PHE A 120 -20.41 -6.26 -15.82
C PHE A 120 -19.45 -5.38 -16.64
N ASN A 121 -20.04 -4.65 -17.59
CA ASN A 121 -19.30 -3.73 -18.42
C ASN A 121 -20.14 -2.50 -18.78
N SER A 122 -19.47 -1.37 -18.97
CA SER A 122 -20.09 -0.07 -19.15
C SER A 122 -19.39 0.73 -20.25
N THR A 123 -20.14 1.58 -20.97
CA THR A 123 -19.56 2.61 -21.84
C THR A 123 -19.12 3.86 -21.05
N LEU A 124 -19.44 3.91 -19.76
CA LEU A 124 -18.99 4.93 -18.82
C LEU A 124 -17.87 4.39 -17.92
N PRO A 125 -17.02 5.27 -17.38
CA PRO A 125 -16.05 4.91 -16.34
C PRO A 125 -16.69 4.15 -15.17
N LEU A 126 -15.98 3.16 -14.67
CA LEU A 126 -16.37 2.40 -13.48
C LEU A 126 -15.58 2.91 -12.28
N VAL A 127 -16.27 3.10 -11.15
CA VAL A 127 -15.66 3.46 -9.88
C VAL A 127 -15.97 2.37 -8.87
N VAL A 128 -14.92 1.72 -8.36
CA VAL A 128 -15.01 0.71 -7.31
C VAL A 128 -14.55 1.32 -6.01
N ILE A 129 -15.40 1.26 -4.98
CA ILE A 129 -15.08 1.73 -3.62
C ILE A 129 -15.08 0.51 -2.70
N ASN A 130 -13.95 0.26 -2.05
CA ASN A 130 -13.77 -0.88 -1.16
C ASN A 130 -13.55 -0.41 0.28
N THR A 131 -14.31 -0.98 1.21
CA THR A 131 -14.18 -0.73 2.66
C THR A 131 -13.42 -1.83 3.38
N PHE A 132 -13.02 -2.89 2.68
CA PHE A 132 -12.37 -4.08 3.23
C PHE A 132 -13.18 -4.71 4.38
N GLY A 133 -14.51 -4.75 4.22
CA GLY A 133 -15.43 -5.28 5.24
C GLY A 133 -15.67 -4.36 6.44
N ASN A 134 -15.01 -3.20 6.51
CA ASN A 134 -15.24 -2.26 7.59
C ASN A 134 -16.56 -1.51 7.39
N ALA A 135 -17.31 -1.34 8.48
CA ALA A 135 -18.48 -0.49 8.50
C ALA A 135 -18.07 0.97 8.20
N ILE A 136 -18.97 1.72 7.55
CA ILE A 136 -18.80 3.17 7.35
C ILE A 136 -19.52 3.86 8.51
N PRO A 137 -18.80 4.28 9.58
CA PRO A 137 -19.43 4.95 10.69
C PRO A 137 -19.97 6.31 10.24
N ALA A 138 -21.26 6.58 10.48
CA ALA A 138 -21.79 7.93 10.50
C ALA A 138 -21.72 8.46 11.94
N PRO A 139 -21.37 9.74 12.19
CA PRO A 139 -21.15 10.83 11.24
C PRO A 139 -19.67 11.07 10.86
N THR A 140 -18.75 10.17 11.22
CA THR A 140 -17.31 10.36 11.02
C THR A 140 -16.87 10.05 9.59
N ASN A 141 -15.71 10.58 9.20
CA ASN A 141 -15.12 10.24 7.91
C ASN A 141 -14.58 8.81 7.96
N ALA A 142 -14.85 8.02 6.93
CA ALA A 142 -14.26 6.70 6.75
C ALA A 142 -13.11 6.77 5.73
N SER A 143 -11.98 6.12 6.02
CA SER A 143 -10.91 5.94 5.04
C SER A 143 -11.16 4.65 4.27
N LEU A 144 -11.31 4.76 2.96
CA LEU A 144 -11.66 3.68 2.04
C LEU A 144 -10.61 3.58 0.93
N TRP A 145 -10.68 2.53 0.13
CA TRP A 145 -9.92 2.44 -1.11
C TRP A 145 -10.82 2.70 -2.31
N MET A 146 -10.31 3.46 -3.29
CA MET A 146 -11.04 3.75 -4.54
C MET A 146 -10.20 3.32 -5.74
N GLN A 147 -10.85 2.67 -6.69
CA GLN A 147 -10.29 2.37 -8.00
C GLN A 147 -11.18 3.01 -9.08
N VAL A 148 -10.57 3.71 -10.03
CA VAL A 148 -11.25 4.25 -11.21
C VAL A 148 -10.76 3.49 -12.42
N ILE A 149 -11.69 2.89 -13.15
CA ILE A 149 -11.41 2.04 -14.29
C ILE A 149 -12.09 2.66 -15.50
N ASN A 150 -11.27 3.10 -16.45
CA ASN A 150 -11.74 3.66 -17.71
C ASN A 150 -11.82 2.58 -18.78
N ALA A 151 -12.61 2.87 -19.81
CA ALA A 151 -12.63 2.07 -21.02
C ALA A 151 -11.41 2.43 -21.88
N PRO A 152 -10.62 1.44 -22.33
CA PRO A 152 -9.67 1.66 -23.41
C PRO A 152 -10.40 2.24 -24.63
N SER A 153 -9.72 3.06 -25.45
CA SER A 153 -10.34 3.73 -26.61
C SER A 153 -11.14 2.75 -27.48
N GLY A 154 -12.45 3.02 -27.63
CA GLY A 154 -13.36 2.21 -28.45
C GLY A 154 -13.85 0.91 -27.80
N GLN A 155 -13.48 0.63 -26.55
CA GLN A 155 -13.94 -0.55 -25.80
C GLN A 155 -14.92 -0.16 -24.68
N ARG A 156 -15.43 -1.16 -23.95
CA ARG A 156 -16.22 -0.96 -22.73
C ARG A 156 -15.33 -1.13 -21.50
N ALA A 157 -15.57 -0.35 -20.46
CA ALA A 157 -14.93 -0.53 -19.17
C ALA A 157 -15.46 -1.82 -18.53
N THR A 158 -14.56 -2.68 -18.07
CA THR A 158 -14.88 -3.89 -17.29
C THR A 158 -14.25 -3.79 -15.91
N LEU A 159 -14.78 -4.49 -14.91
CA LEU A 159 -14.22 -4.45 -13.56
C LEU A 159 -12.83 -5.09 -13.45
N THR A 160 -12.42 -5.89 -14.44
CA THR A 160 -11.12 -6.56 -14.49
C THR A 160 -10.06 -5.77 -15.27
N ASN A 161 -10.42 -4.67 -15.93
CA ASN A 161 -9.44 -3.81 -16.60
C ASN A 161 -8.49 -3.17 -15.58
N ALA A 162 -7.29 -2.80 -16.03
CA ALA A 162 -6.37 -2.04 -15.21
C ALA A 162 -7.02 -0.72 -14.76
N ALA A 163 -6.96 -0.45 -13.45
CA ALA A 163 -7.43 0.81 -12.90
C ALA A 163 -6.45 1.94 -13.27
N GLU A 164 -6.97 3.05 -13.76
CA GLU A 164 -6.20 4.26 -14.02
C GLU A 164 -5.84 4.96 -12.71
N PHE A 165 -6.75 4.95 -11.74
CA PHE A 165 -6.51 5.43 -10.39
C PHE A 165 -6.75 4.31 -9.40
N SER A 166 -5.85 4.17 -8.42
CA SER A 166 -5.99 3.26 -7.28
C SER A 166 -5.35 3.90 -6.06
N GLY A 167 -6.14 4.22 -5.03
CA GLY A 167 -5.61 4.93 -3.87
C GLY A 167 -6.58 5.03 -2.70
N ARG A 168 -6.05 5.52 -1.58
CA ARG A 168 -6.87 5.83 -0.39
C ARG A 168 -7.70 7.08 -0.63
N VAL A 169 -8.96 7.03 -0.22
CA VAL A 169 -9.92 8.14 -0.28
C VAL A 169 -10.64 8.28 1.05
N LYS A 170 -10.98 9.50 1.45
CA LYS A 170 -11.84 9.76 2.60
C LYS A 170 -13.29 9.93 2.14
N LEU A 171 -14.18 9.07 2.62
CA LEU A 171 -15.61 9.22 2.46
C LEU A 171 -16.17 9.96 3.67
N LYS A 172 -16.90 11.05 3.42
CA LYS A 172 -17.63 11.80 4.44
C LYS A 172 -19.12 11.55 4.29
N PRO A 173 -19.78 10.84 5.22
CA PRO A 173 -21.22 10.74 5.24
C PRO A 173 -21.85 12.14 5.35
N ARG A 174 -22.84 12.44 4.50
CA ARG A 174 -23.62 13.69 4.51
C ARG A 174 -25.12 13.36 4.57
N GLY A 175 -25.92 14.32 5.07
CA GLY A 175 -27.38 14.18 5.17
C GLY A 175 -27.84 13.44 6.42
N PHE A 176 -27.54 13.98 7.60
CA PHE A 176 -27.86 13.34 8.89
C PHE A 176 -29.37 13.22 9.16
N THR A 177 -30.17 14.16 8.67
CA THR A 177 -31.64 14.18 8.81
C THR A 177 -32.36 13.15 7.93
N SER A 178 -31.77 12.72 6.81
CA SER A 178 -32.35 11.69 5.92
C SER A 178 -31.70 10.30 6.05
N LEU A 179 -30.68 10.16 6.89
CA LEU A 179 -29.95 8.91 7.13
C LEU A 179 -30.82 7.81 7.78
N ARG A 180 -31.84 8.21 8.56
CA ARG A 180 -32.80 7.28 9.19
C ARG A 180 -34.01 6.95 8.32
N TYR A 181 -34.16 7.61 7.18
CA TYR A 181 -35.29 7.36 6.29
C TYR A 181 -34.88 6.38 5.18
N PRO A 182 -35.74 5.39 4.83
CA PRO A 182 -35.48 4.51 3.70
C PRO A 182 -35.28 5.34 2.42
N LYS A 183 -34.13 5.19 1.77
CA LYS A 183 -33.91 5.81 0.45
C LYS A 183 -34.55 4.92 -0.60
N ARG A 184 -35.63 5.40 -1.23
CA ARG A 184 -36.25 4.71 -2.36
C ARG A 184 -35.39 4.92 -3.60
N SER A 185 -35.08 3.86 -4.34
CA SER A 185 -34.55 3.98 -5.70
C SER A 185 -35.69 4.48 -6.61
N TYR A 186 -35.47 5.60 -7.30
CA TYR A 186 -36.36 5.95 -8.40
C TYR A 186 -36.18 4.89 -9.48
N THR A 187 -37.29 4.25 -9.85
CA THR A 187 -37.37 3.25 -10.94
C THR A 187 -37.73 3.98 -12.22
#